data_AF-A0A1Q3HJ88-F1
#
_entry.id   AF-A0A1Q3HJ88-F1
#
_cell.length_a   1.000
_cell.length_b   1.000
_cell.length_c   1.000
_cell.angle_alpha   90.00
_cell.angle_beta   90.00
_cell.angle_gamma   90.00
#
_symmetry.space_group_name_H-M   'P 1'
#
loop_
_entity.id
_entity.type
_entity.pdbx_description
1 polymer ?
#
loop_
_entity_poly.entity_id
_entity_poly.type
_entity_poly.pdbx_seq_one_letter_code
_entity_poly.pdbx_strand_id
1 'polypeptide(L)'
;MNFSPIFLWSVTPRTPFSEARAPTPPDYRRPSAWSALPELQDLADTVPPSSTAVEPSQAPVDVFYIHPTTYIGGEWNGPVDDSTLNDATDRVATLIQASAFNACCAIYAPRYRQANMTAFTGQVEKGQAALELAYQDVATAFHYWREHHNRGRPFILAAHSQGTAHARRLLREAVSGTPLRNQLVAAYLPGIPLAESTLRQDLPDIPFCDSPEQTGCVISWNARAAHSTERIRLREPVTHAASRSGPFLCVNPLTWRHDTEPASPERNEGAVFLETTPPQVMPGLTGAQCKDGMLEVLIRADLPRDFMSRLLDHSLGKGNYHPVEYQLFYTSIRRNAVERVAAFLRSNTPPAPRDD
;
A
#
# COMPACT_ATOMS: atom_id res chain seq x y z
N MET A 1 -19.79 -6.21 24.27
CA MET A 1 -20.08 -7.37 23.38
C MET A 1 -18.96 -7.47 22.36
N ASN A 2 -18.51 -8.68 22.02
CA ASN A 2 -17.51 -8.89 20.97
C ASN A 2 -18.24 -8.87 19.62
N PHE A 3 -18.12 -7.77 18.86
CA PHE A 3 -18.80 -7.62 17.56
C PHE A 3 -18.09 -8.34 16.40
N SER A 4 -16.83 -8.76 16.61
CA SER A 4 -15.99 -9.37 15.57
C SER A 4 -16.64 -10.62 14.92
N PRO A 5 -17.26 -11.55 15.66
CA PRO A 5 -17.93 -12.71 15.05
C PRO A 5 -19.16 -12.36 14.19
N ILE A 6 -19.92 -11.34 14.60
CA ILE A 6 -21.10 -10.87 13.84
C ILE A 6 -20.64 -10.19 12.55
N PHE A 7 -19.62 -9.33 12.66
CA PHE A 7 -19.00 -8.68 11.51
C PHE A 7 -18.43 -9.71 10.53
N LEU A 8 -17.65 -10.68 11.02
CA LEU A 8 -17.12 -11.77 10.17
C LEU A 8 -18.26 -12.54 9.51
N TRP A 9 -19.31 -12.90 10.26
CA TRP A 9 -20.47 -13.61 9.71
C TRP A 9 -21.17 -12.81 8.61
N SER A 10 -21.31 -11.49 8.75
CA SER A 10 -21.97 -10.65 7.73
C SER A 10 -21.15 -10.51 6.45
N VAL A 11 -19.82 -10.55 6.53
CA VAL A 11 -18.92 -10.42 5.36
C VAL A 11 -18.45 -11.76 4.81
N THR A 12 -18.77 -12.89 5.46
CA THR A 12 -18.32 -14.20 4.99
C THR A 12 -19.17 -14.67 3.81
N PRO A 13 -18.54 -14.98 2.66
CA PRO A 13 -19.26 -15.55 1.53
C PRO A 13 -19.93 -16.87 1.86
N ARG A 14 -21.22 -16.98 1.52
CA ARG A 14 -22.04 -18.16 1.84
C ARG A 14 -21.90 -19.30 0.84
N THR A 15 -21.37 -19.01 -0.34
CA THR A 15 -21.21 -19.99 -1.42
C THR A 15 -19.74 -20.11 -1.81
N PRO A 16 -19.30 -21.24 -2.43
CA PRO A 16 -17.95 -21.34 -2.98
C PRO A 16 -17.68 -20.26 -4.04
N PHE A 17 -16.40 -19.92 -4.23
CA PHE A 17 -16.01 -19.04 -5.33
C PHE A 17 -16.48 -19.62 -6.67
N SER A 18 -17.00 -18.76 -7.53
CA SER A 18 -17.44 -19.11 -8.88
C SER A 18 -17.15 -17.94 -9.81
N GLU A 19 -16.33 -18.18 -10.83
CA GLU A 19 -16.01 -17.18 -11.85
C GLU A 19 -17.27 -16.71 -12.60
N ALA A 20 -18.25 -17.59 -12.80
CA ALA A 20 -19.53 -17.23 -13.41
C ALA A 20 -20.39 -16.25 -12.58
N ARG A 21 -20.07 -16.08 -11.30
CA ARG A 21 -20.72 -15.10 -10.40
C ARG A 21 -19.81 -13.92 -10.10
N ALA A 22 -18.58 -13.91 -10.60
CA ALA A 22 -17.68 -12.81 -10.40
C ALA A 22 -18.24 -11.55 -11.07
N PRO A 23 -18.03 -10.36 -10.50
CA PRO A 23 -18.37 -9.12 -11.17
C PRO A 23 -17.67 -8.99 -12.52
N THR A 24 -18.25 -8.17 -13.40
CA THR A 24 -17.66 -7.82 -14.70
C THR A 24 -16.25 -7.24 -14.51
N PRO A 25 -15.26 -7.65 -15.32
CA PRO A 25 -13.91 -7.09 -15.26
C PRO A 25 -13.91 -5.58 -15.57
N PRO A 26 -13.05 -4.79 -14.91
CA PRO A 26 -12.84 -3.38 -15.25
C PRO A 26 -12.29 -3.21 -16.67
N ASP A 27 -12.76 -2.17 -17.36
CA ASP A 27 -12.23 -1.74 -18.66
C ASP A 27 -11.25 -0.57 -18.46
N TYR A 28 -9.95 -0.86 -18.39
CA TYR A 28 -8.91 0.14 -18.09
C TYR A 28 -8.73 1.23 -19.15
N ARG A 29 -9.39 1.12 -20.31
CA ARG A 29 -9.50 2.23 -21.27
C ARG A 29 -10.41 3.34 -20.79
N ARG A 30 -11.28 3.06 -19.81
CA ARG A 30 -12.23 4.01 -19.26
C ARG A 30 -11.65 4.67 -18.01
N PRO A 31 -11.71 6.01 -17.88
CA PRO A 31 -11.30 6.70 -16.67
C PRO A 31 -11.99 6.19 -15.39
N SER A 32 -13.23 5.71 -15.50
CA SER A 32 -13.99 5.12 -14.38
C SER A 32 -13.39 3.83 -13.82
N ALA A 33 -12.49 3.15 -14.54
CA ALA A 33 -11.76 1.98 -14.04
C ALA A 33 -10.58 2.37 -13.14
N TRP A 34 -10.36 3.66 -12.90
CA TRP A 34 -9.27 4.20 -12.10
C TRP A 34 -9.85 5.04 -10.96
N SER A 35 -9.34 4.81 -9.76
CA SER A 35 -9.59 5.64 -8.59
C SER A 35 -8.76 6.92 -8.62
N ALA A 36 -7.59 6.87 -9.27
CA ALA A 36 -6.80 8.07 -9.58
C ALA A 36 -6.16 7.99 -10.96
N LEU A 37 -6.18 9.12 -11.67
CA LEU A 37 -5.49 9.35 -12.95
C LEU A 37 -4.98 10.79 -12.99
N PRO A 38 -3.76 11.04 -13.51
CA PRO A 38 -3.20 12.39 -13.61
C PRO A 38 -4.05 13.39 -14.40
N GLU A 39 -4.92 12.92 -15.28
CA GLU A 39 -5.82 13.74 -16.10
C GLU A 39 -7.14 14.08 -15.42
N LEU A 40 -7.44 13.49 -14.27
CA LEU A 40 -8.67 13.71 -13.50
C LEU A 40 -8.39 14.57 -12.28
N GLN A 41 -9.40 15.32 -11.85
CA GLN A 41 -9.42 15.84 -10.48
C GLN A 41 -9.99 14.75 -9.58
N ASP A 42 -9.17 14.21 -8.70
CA ASP A 42 -9.56 13.13 -7.79
C ASP A 42 -8.98 13.33 -6.39
N LEU A 43 -9.21 12.36 -5.49
CA LEU A 43 -8.78 12.49 -4.10
C LEU A 43 -7.27 12.30 -3.90
N ALA A 44 -6.55 11.74 -4.88
CA ALA A 44 -5.09 11.63 -4.84
C ALA A 44 -4.42 13.00 -5.00
N ASP A 45 -5.13 14.01 -5.53
CA ASP A 45 -4.66 15.39 -5.63
C ASP A 45 -4.71 16.15 -4.31
N THR A 46 -5.29 15.55 -3.26
CA THR A 46 -5.40 16.21 -1.96
C THR A 46 -4.03 16.44 -1.35
N VAL A 47 -3.80 17.66 -0.86
CA VAL A 47 -2.53 18.07 -0.26
C VAL A 47 -2.77 18.40 1.22
N PRO A 48 -1.90 17.92 2.14
CA PRO A 48 -2.02 18.30 3.55
C PRO A 48 -1.81 19.81 3.74
N PRO A 49 -2.32 20.40 4.83
CA PRO A 49 -2.11 21.81 5.15
C PRO A 49 -0.64 22.22 5.06
N SER A 50 -0.38 23.39 4.46
CA SER A 50 0.97 23.96 4.30
C SER A 50 1.96 23.08 3.51
N SER A 51 1.46 22.21 2.62
CA SER A 51 2.27 21.45 1.66
C SER A 51 1.87 21.81 0.22
N THR A 52 2.64 21.33 -0.75
CA THR A 52 2.40 21.49 -2.19
C THR A 52 2.49 20.14 -2.89
N ALA A 53 1.76 20.00 -3.99
CA ALA A 53 1.91 18.89 -4.94
C ALA A 53 2.66 19.36 -6.18
N VAL A 54 3.20 18.41 -6.95
CA VAL A 54 3.62 18.70 -8.33
C VAL A 54 2.41 18.70 -9.24
N GLU A 55 2.46 19.50 -10.29
CA GLU A 55 1.52 19.35 -11.40
C GLU A 55 1.69 17.95 -12.01
N PRO A 56 0.65 17.10 -12.07
CA PRO A 56 0.81 15.71 -12.50
C PRO A 56 1.45 15.57 -13.89
N SER A 57 1.13 16.47 -14.81
CA SER A 57 1.73 16.52 -16.16
C SER A 57 3.23 16.84 -16.17
N GLN A 58 3.76 17.43 -15.10
CA GLN A 58 5.17 17.82 -14.93
C GLN A 58 5.92 16.88 -13.98
N ALA A 59 5.24 15.90 -13.36
CA ALA A 59 5.91 14.95 -12.50
C ALA A 59 7.01 14.22 -13.27
N PRO A 60 8.21 13.99 -12.72
CA PRO A 60 9.27 13.23 -13.37
C PRO A 60 9.12 11.70 -13.24
N VAL A 61 8.30 11.24 -12.31
CA VAL A 61 8.13 9.83 -11.94
C VAL A 61 6.64 9.53 -11.80
N ASP A 62 6.26 8.29 -12.08
CA ASP A 62 4.90 7.81 -11.87
C ASP A 62 4.80 6.98 -10.58
N VAL A 63 3.63 6.95 -9.97
CA VAL A 63 3.29 5.99 -8.92
C VAL A 63 2.19 5.08 -9.45
N PHE A 64 2.46 3.79 -9.50
CA PHE A 64 1.42 2.79 -9.67
C PHE A 64 1.00 2.32 -8.27
N TYR A 65 -0.19 2.74 -7.83
CA TYR A 65 -0.70 2.50 -6.48
C TYR A 65 -1.77 1.41 -6.46
N ILE A 66 -1.53 0.33 -5.71
CA ILE A 66 -2.46 -0.78 -5.56
C ILE A 66 -3.14 -0.69 -4.18
N HIS A 67 -4.40 -0.30 -4.17
CA HIS A 67 -5.16 -0.05 -2.94
C HIS A 67 -5.42 -1.32 -2.10
N PRO A 68 -5.74 -1.20 -0.80
CA PRO A 68 -6.18 -2.32 0.03
C PRO A 68 -7.63 -2.73 -0.29
N THR A 69 -8.15 -3.66 0.51
CA THR A 69 -9.58 -4.01 0.49
C THR A 69 -10.41 -2.98 1.28
N THR A 70 -11.32 -2.30 0.61
CA THR A 70 -12.41 -1.47 1.18
C THR A 70 -13.78 -2.12 1.01
N TYR A 71 -13.86 -3.23 0.28
CA TYR A 71 -15.09 -4.00 0.09
C TYR A 71 -15.60 -4.65 1.39
N ILE A 72 -16.80 -4.25 1.79
CA ILE A 72 -17.56 -4.82 2.90
C ILE A 72 -18.85 -5.41 2.33
N GLY A 73 -18.80 -6.67 1.91
CA GLY A 73 -19.97 -7.37 1.39
C GLY A 73 -19.90 -8.88 1.62
N GLY A 74 -20.96 -9.57 1.23
CA GLY A 74 -21.13 -11.02 1.42
C GLY A 74 -20.69 -11.88 0.25
N GLU A 75 -20.10 -11.30 -0.80
CA GLU A 75 -19.57 -12.04 -1.96
C GLU A 75 -18.05 -12.13 -1.92
N TRP A 76 -17.45 -12.95 -2.79
CA TRP A 76 -16.01 -13.16 -2.83
C TRP A 76 -15.22 -11.96 -3.37
N ASN A 77 -15.79 -11.21 -4.30
CA ASN A 77 -15.15 -10.04 -4.90
C ASN A 77 -16.14 -8.89 -5.05
N GLY A 78 -15.66 -7.67 -4.81
CA GLY A 78 -16.45 -6.45 -4.95
C GLY A 78 -16.66 -6.05 -6.42
N PRO A 79 -17.88 -5.64 -6.81
CA PRO A 79 -18.14 -5.09 -8.15
C PRO A 79 -17.52 -3.70 -8.34
N VAL A 80 -16.76 -3.52 -9.42
CA VAL A 80 -16.03 -2.27 -9.71
C VAL A 80 -16.93 -1.11 -10.15
N ASP A 81 -18.20 -1.39 -10.46
CA ASP A 81 -19.24 -0.42 -10.81
C ASP A 81 -20.14 -0.02 -9.62
N ASP A 82 -19.88 -0.56 -8.41
CA ASP A 82 -20.58 -0.15 -7.19
C ASP A 82 -20.04 1.19 -6.67
N SER A 83 -20.91 2.21 -6.67
CA SER A 83 -20.54 3.56 -6.27
C SER A 83 -20.15 3.66 -4.79
N THR A 84 -20.78 2.88 -3.90
CA THR A 84 -20.46 2.92 -2.47
C THR A 84 -19.09 2.31 -2.18
N LEU A 85 -18.72 1.22 -2.86
CA LEU A 85 -17.38 0.66 -2.82
C LEU A 85 -16.35 1.64 -3.37
N ASN A 86 -16.68 2.29 -4.49
CA ASN A 86 -15.78 3.26 -5.12
C ASN A 86 -15.56 4.48 -4.22
N ASP A 87 -16.61 5.06 -3.64
CA ASP A 87 -16.51 6.17 -2.68
C ASP A 87 -15.66 5.78 -1.45
N ALA A 88 -15.84 4.56 -0.93
CA ALA A 88 -15.04 4.05 0.17
C ALA A 88 -13.57 3.87 -0.22
N THR A 89 -13.29 3.38 -1.42
CA THR A 89 -11.93 3.24 -1.98
C THR A 89 -11.28 4.60 -2.13
N ASP A 90 -11.96 5.54 -2.75
CA ASP A 90 -11.45 6.88 -3.01
C ASP A 90 -11.14 7.59 -1.67
N ARG A 91 -12.02 7.45 -0.65
CA ARG A 91 -11.83 8.06 0.67
C ARG A 91 -10.78 7.37 1.56
N VAL A 92 -10.67 6.04 1.53
CA VAL A 92 -9.85 5.27 2.49
C VAL A 92 -8.52 4.79 1.90
N ALA A 93 -8.40 4.73 0.58
CA ALA A 93 -7.16 4.36 -0.08
C ALA A 93 -6.54 5.57 -0.80
N THR A 94 -7.30 6.20 -1.68
CA THR A 94 -6.75 7.20 -2.59
C THR A 94 -6.45 8.51 -1.86
N LEU A 95 -7.39 8.99 -1.05
CA LEU A 95 -7.24 10.20 -0.23
C LEU A 95 -6.13 10.10 0.81
N ILE A 96 -6.00 8.98 1.53
CA ILE A 96 -5.12 8.91 2.72
C ILE A 96 -3.81 8.15 2.49
N GLN A 97 -3.69 7.40 1.39
CA GLN A 97 -2.50 6.58 1.09
C GLN A 97 -1.84 7.02 -0.22
N ALA A 98 -2.58 7.02 -1.33
CA ALA A 98 -2.02 7.36 -2.65
C ALA A 98 -1.53 8.82 -2.72
N SER A 99 -2.32 9.76 -2.19
CA SER A 99 -2.01 11.19 -2.12
C SER A 99 -0.68 11.52 -1.43
N ALA A 100 -0.15 10.62 -0.59
CA ALA A 100 1.16 10.79 0.03
C ALA A 100 2.27 11.00 -1.01
N PHE A 101 2.11 10.47 -2.23
CA PHE A 101 3.11 10.53 -3.28
C PHE A 101 2.96 11.72 -4.25
N ASN A 102 1.90 12.54 -4.16
CA ASN A 102 1.65 13.64 -5.11
C ASN A 102 2.65 14.82 -4.99
N ALA A 103 3.60 14.76 -4.04
CA ALA A 103 4.70 15.72 -3.93
C ALA A 103 5.77 15.57 -5.02
N CYS A 104 5.84 14.41 -5.69
CA CYS A 104 6.89 14.10 -6.66
C CYS A 104 6.37 13.48 -7.95
N CYS A 105 5.14 12.99 -7.94
CA CYS A 105 4.81 11.86 -8.77
C CYS A 105 3.38 11.95 -9.32
N ALA A 106 3.20 11.50 -10.57
CA ALA A 106 1.90 11.32 -11.19
C ALA A 106 1.29 9.99 -10.72
N ILE A 107 0.09 10.02 -10.14
CA ILE A 107 -0.50 8.85 -9.47
C ILE A 107 -1.49 8.14 -10.39
N TYR A 108 -1.31 6.82 -10.52
CA TYR A 108 -2.22 5.91 -11.22
C TYR A 108 -2.69 4.86 -10.22
N ALA A 109 -3.99 4.82 -9.94
CA ALA A 109 -4.58 3.88 -8.98
C ALA A 109 -5.74 3.11 -9.65
N PRO A 110 -5.53 1.87 -10.12
CA PRO A 110 -6.61 1.13 -10.76
C PRO A 110 -7.64 0.65 -9.74
N ARG A 111 -8.91 0.68 -10.13
CA ARG A 111 -9.96 -0.11 -9.48
C ARG A 111 -9.86 -1.55 -9.98
N TYR A 112 -9.99 -2.50 -9.07
CA TYR A 112 -9.98 -3.92 -9.39
C TYR A 112 -11.04 -4.65 -8.55
N ARG A 113 -11.41 -5.87 -8.94
CA ARG A 113 -12.41 -6.67 -8.22
C ARG A 113 -11.82 -7.18 -6.91
N GLN A 114 -11.71 -6.30 -5.92
CA GLN A 114 -11.10 -6.54 -4.61
C GLN A 114 -11.63 -7.83 -3.99
N ALA A 115 -10.75 -8.73 -3.61
CA ALA A 115 -11.18 -9.93 -2.89
C ALA A 115 -11.64 -9.55 -1.49
N ASN A 116 -12.70 -10.19 -1.02
CA ASN A 116 -13.25 -10.04 0.32
C ASN A 116 -12.18 -10.26 1.39
N MET A 117 -12.23 -9.51 2.49
CA MET A 117 -11.22 -9.63 3.56
C MET A 117 -11.10 -11.05 4.15
N THR A 118 -12.17 -11.85 4.07
CA THR A 118 -12.17 -13.25 4.52
C THR A 118 -11.25 -14.15 3.68
N ALA A 119 -10.85 -13.71 2.48
CA ALA A 119 -9.82 -14.38 1.69
C ALA A 119 -8.46 -14.46 2.41
N PHE A 120 -8.20 -13.56 3.37
CA PHE A 120 -7.01 -13.57 4.22
C PHE A 120 -7.21 -14.35 5.53
N THR A 121 -8.39 -14.96 5.75
CA THR A 121 -8.73 -15.68 6.98
C THR A 121 -8.94 -17.17 6.73
N GLY A 122 -7.89 -17.99 6.88
CA GLY A 122 -7.97 -19.46 7.13
C GLY A 122 -8.71 -20.38 6.12
N GLN A 123 -9.48 -19.86 5.17
CA GLN A 123 -10.23 -20.61 4.14
C GLN A 123 -9.40 -20.66 2.85
N VAL A 124 -8.30 -21.41 2.92
CA VAL A 124 -7.14 -21.25 2.03
C VAL A 124 -7.48 -21.43 0.55
N GLU A 125 -8.25 -22.43 0.13
CA GLU A 125 -8.43 -22.66 -1.32
C GLU A 125 -9.41 -21.66 -1.97
N LYS A 126 -10.48 -21.28 -1.28
CA LYS A 126 -11.54 -20.43 -1.85
C LYS A 126 -11.16 -18.96 -1.88
N GLY A 127 -10.50 -18.48 -0.82
CA GLY A 127 -9.96 -17.11 -0.79
C GLY A 127 -8.91 -16.87 -1.87
N GLN A 128 -8.12 -17.89 -2.21
CA GLN A 128 -7.07 -17.77 -3.22
C GLN A 128 -7.62 -17.53 -4.62
N ALA A 129 -8.72 -18.19 -5.01
CA ALA A 129 -9.33 -17.94 -6.31
C ALA A 129 -9.87 -16.49 -6.43
N ALA A 130 -10.44 -15.94 -5.35
CA ALA A 130 -10.87 -14.55 -5.31
C ALA A 130 -9.68 -13.58 -5.43
N LEU A 131 -8.57 -13.88 -4.77
CA LEU A 131 -7.33 -13.10 -4.84
C LEU A 131 -6.65 -13.24 -6.21
N GLU A 132 -6.73 -14.40 -6.86
CA GLU A 132 -6.26 -14.61 -8.22
C GLU A 132 -7.01 -13.71 -9.19
N LEU A 133 -8.34 -13.69 -9.11
CA LEU A 133 -9.17 -12.81 -9.93
C LEU A 133 -8.81 -11.34 -9.72
N ALA A 134 -8.66 -10.91 -8.46
CA ALA A 134 -8.24 -9.56 -8.13
C ALA A 134 -6.84 -9.23 -8.70
N TYR A 135 -5.89 -10.18 -8.64
CA TYR A 135 -4.56 -9.99 -9.20
C TYR A 135 -4.57 -9.88 -10.73
N GLN A 136 -5.39 -10.66 -11.44
CA GLN A 136 -5.52 -10.56 -12.90
C GLN A 136 -5.91 -9.14 -13.35
N ASP A 137 -6.84 -8.52 -12.62
CA ASP A 137 -7.23 -7.12 -12.85
C ASP A 137 -6.04 -6.17 -12.61
N VAL A 138 -5.33 -6.31 -11.48
CA VAL A 138 -4.14 -5.50 -11.16
C VAL A 138 -3.04 -5.64 -12.22
N ALA A 139 -2.75 -6.87 -12.67
CA ALA A 139 -1.78 -7.13 -13.72
C ALA A 139 -2.22 -6.51 -15.06
N THR A 140 -3.50 -6.64 -15.41
CA THR A 140 -4.07 -6.03 -16.62
C THR A 140 -3.97 -4.50 -16.57
N ALA A 141 -4.28 -3.89 -15.43
CA ALA A 141 -4.11 -2.46 -15.21
C ALA A 141 -2.66 -2.02 -15.36
N PHE A 142 -1.73 -2.76 -14.77
CA PHE A 142 -0.30 -2.45 -14.84
C PHE A 142 0.20 -2.50 -16.27
N HIS A 143 -0.14 -3.56 -17.02
CA HIS A 143 0.22 -3.66 -18.44
C HIS A 143 -0.39 -2.51 -19.26
N TYR A 144 -1.67 -2.20 -19.05
CA TYR A 144 -2.33 -1.10 -19.73
C TYR A 144 -1.64 0.24 -19.44
N TRP A 145 -1.36 0.52 -18.17
CA TRP A 145 -0.64 1.72 -17.73
C TRP A 145 0.75 1.80 -18.36
N ARG A 146 1.51 0.71 -18.38
CA ARG A 146 2.85 0.67 -19.00
C ARG A 146 2.81 1.01 -20.49
N GLU A 147 1.86 0.44 -21.21
CA GLU A 147 1.73 0.60 -22.66
C GLU A 147 1.18 1.98 -23.06
N HIS A 148 0.22 2.51 -22.31
CA HIS A 148 -0.53 3.70 -22.74
C HIS A 148 -0.14 4.99 -22.02
N HIS A 149 0.31 4.91 -20.76
CA HIS A 149 0.52 6.07 -19.89
C HIS A 149 2.00 6.28 -19.52
N ASN A 150 2.67 5.26 -18.97
CA ASN A 150 4.01 5.39 -18.38
C ASN A 150 5.11 5.75 -19.39
N ARG A 151 5.02 5.24 -20.62
CA ARG A 151 5.97 5.53 -21.72
C ARG A 151 7.46 5.36 -21.33
N GLY A 152 7.76 4.42 -20.44
CA GLY A 152 9.12 4.12 -19.99
C GLY A 152 9.67 5.02 -18.88
N ARG A 153 8.84 5.87 -18.28
CA ARG A 153 9.21 6.73 -17.14
C ARG A 153 9.54 5.88 -15.90
N PRO A 154 10.45 6.35 -15.02
CA PRO A 154 10.68 5.69 -13.75
C PRO A 154 9.39 5.65 -12.92
N PHE A 155 9.28 4.67 -12.03
CA PHE A 155 8.09 4.48 -11.23
C PHE A 155 8.35 4.05 -9.79
N ILE A 156 7.45 4.45 -8.91
CA ILE A 156 7.26 3.88 -7.58
C ILE A 156 6.12 2.88 -7.65
N LEU A 157 6.31 1.70 -7.07
CA LEU A 157 5.20 0.78 -6.81
C LEU A 157 4.76 0.95 -5.36
N ALA A 158 3.57 1.49 -5.14
CA ALA A 158 3.04 1.71 -3.80
C ALA A 158 1.82 0.83 -3.56
N ALA A 159 1.64 0.34 -2.34
CA ALA A 159 0.50 -0.50 -2.01
C ALA A 159 0.18 -0.50 -0.52
N HIS A 160 -0.91 -1.18 -0.15
CA HIS A 160 -1.21 -1.53 1.24
C HIS A 160 -2.00 -2.83 1.32
N SER A 161 -1.76 -3.62 2.37
CA SER A 161 -2.57 -4.80 2.71
C SER A 161 -2.74 -5.80 1.55
N GLN A 162 -3.96 -5.98 1.01
CA GLN A 162 -4.21 -6.81 -0.18
C GLN A 162 -3.41 -6.32 -1.38
N GLY A 163 -3.33 -5.01 -1.59
CA GLY A 163 -2.52 -4.43 -2.65
C GLY A 163 -1.04 -4.80 -2.50
N THR A 164 -0.54 -4.92 -1.27
CA THR A 164 0.84 -5.39 -1.02
C THR A 164 1.04 -6.84 -1.47
N ALA A 165 0.08 -7.73 -1.24
CA ALA A 165 0.14 -9.10 -1.74
C ALA A 165 0.20 -9.12 -3.28
N HIS A 166 -0.61 -8.31 -3.94
CA HIS A 166 -0.61 -8.16 -5.40
C HIS A 166 0.69 -7.51 -5.91
N ALA A 167 1.18 -6.48 -5.24
CA ALA A 167 2.41 -5.76 -5.60
C ALA A 167 3.64 -6.65 -5.51
N ARG A 168 3.77 -7.49 -4.45
CA ARG A 168 4.85 -8.48 -4.36
C ARG A 168 4.83 -9.43 -5.56
N ARG A 169 3.66 -9.95 -5.91
CA ARG A 169 3.50 -10.86 -7.06
C ARG A 169 3.84 -10.14 -8.37
N LEU A 170 3.38 -8.91 -8.55
CA LEU A 170 3.66 -8.08 -9.71
C LEU A 170 5.17 -7.80 -9.84
N LEU A 171 5.87 -7.49 -8.74
CA LEU A 171 7.32 -7.33 -8.75
C LEU A 171 8.01 -8.61 -9.22
N ARG A 172 7.60 -9.78 -8.72
CA ARG A 172 8.18 -11.07 -9.11
C ARG A 172 7.94 -11.38 -10.58
N GLU A 173 6.73 -11.15 -11.09
CA GLU A 173 6.32 -11.60 -12.42
C GLU A 173 6.66 -10.62 -13.55
N ALA A 174 6.69 -9.32 -13.26
CA ALA A 174 6.85 -8.29 -14.29
C ALA A 174 8.10 -7.42 -14.13
N VAL A 175 8.74 -7.39 -12.95
CA VAL A 175 9.85 -6.44 -12.67
C VAL A 175 11.17 -7.17 -12.46
N SER A 176 11.25 -8.05 -11.46
CA SER A 176 12.45 -8.81 -11.08
C SER A 176 12.97 -9.63 -12.26
N GLY A 177 14.29 -9.58 -12.51
CA GLY A 177 14.92 -10.28 -13.62
C GLY A 177 14.65 -9.67 -15.01
N THR A 178 13.96 -8.53 -15.10
CA THR A 178 13.66 -7.86 -16.38
C THR A 178 14.31 -6.47 -16.45
N PRO A 179 14.44 -5.86 -17.65
CA PRO A 179 14.90 -4.47 -17.77
C PRO A 179 14.03 -3.45 -17.03
N LEU A 180 12.77 -3.79 -16.72
CA LEU A 180 11.86 -2.91 -15.98
C LEU A 180 12.37 -2.58 -14.57
N ARG A 181 13.13 -3.49 -13.96
CA ARG A 181 13.77 -3.26 -12.66
C ARG A 181 14.64 -2.00 -12.66
N ASN A 182 15.20 -1.58 -13.79
CA ASN A 182 15.99 -0.36 -13.90
C ASN A 182 15.16 0.93 -13.87
N GLN A 183 13.83 0.84 -13.97
CA GLN A 183 12.91 1.97 -13.84
C GLN A 183 12.29 2.06 -12.43
N LEU A 184 12.50 1.05 -11.57
CA LEU A 184 11.93 1.02 -10.23
C LEU A 184 12.70 1.98 -9.30
N VAL A 185 12.05 3.05 -8.87
CA VAL A 185 12.57 3.99 -7.86
C VAL A 185 12.57 3.33 -6.49
N ALA A 186 11.43 2.80 -6.05
CA ALA A 186 11.27 2.01 -4.83
C ALA A 186 9.90 1.31 -4.82
N ALA A 187 9.75 0.28 -3.97
CA ALA A 187 8.47 -0.36 -3.70
C ALA A 187 8.06 -0.17 -2.24
N TYR A 188 6.94 0.53 -1.99
CA TYR A 188 6.36 0.74 -0.65
C TYR A 188 5.23 -0.25 -0.42
N LEU A 189 5.49 -1.28 0.39
CA LEU A 189 4.65 -2.46 0.56
C LEU A 189 4.15 -2.69 2.02
N PRO A 190 3.61 -1.69 2.74
CA PRO A 190 3.12 -1.87 4.11
C PRO A 190 1.84 -2.74 4.22
N GLY A 191 1.49 -3.13 5.44
CA GLY A 191 0.15 -3.66 5.77
C GLY A 191 -0.02 -5.18 5.76
N ILE A 192 0.97 -5.96 5.33
CA ILE A 192 0.98 -7.39 5.66
C ILE A 192 2.38 -7.83 6.07
N PRO A 193 2.50 -8.84 6.94
CA PRO A 193 3.80 -9.45 7.24
C PRO A 193 4.36 -10.13 5.99
N LEU A 194 5.52 -9.67 5.52
CA LEU A 194 6.25 -10.23 4.39
C LEU A 194 7.51 -10.94 4.88
N ALA A 195 7.58 -12.26 4.75
CA ALA A 195 8.73 -13.02 5.25
C ALA A 195 9.96 -12.68 4.39
N GLU A 196 11.08 -12.33 5.03
CA GLU A 196 12.28 -11.96 4.28
C GLU A 196 12.81 -13.10 3.41
N SER A 197 12.74 -14.34 3.91
CA SER A 197 13.14 -15.55 3.19
C SER A 197 12.38 -15.67 1.87
N THR A 198 11.06 -15.47 1.92
CA THR A 198 10.20 -15.49 0.75
C THR A 198 10.49 -14.31 -0.19
N LEU A 199 10.71 -13.10 0.32
CA LEU A 199 11.05 -11.95 -0.53
C LEU A 199 12.38 -12.13 -1.24
N ARG A 200 13.42 -12.64 -0.56
CA ARG A 200 14.72 -12.91 -1.18
C ARG A 200 14.62 -13.96 -2.29
N GLN A 201 13.72 -14.93 -2.14
CA GLN A 201 13.47 -15.94 -3.16
C GLN A 201 12.69 -15.36 -4.35
N ASP A 202 11.62 -14.61 -4.08
CA ASP A 202 10.74 -14.05 -5.11
C ASP A 202 11.39 -12.90 -5.88
N LEU A 203 12.25 -12.11 -5.22
CA LEU A 203 12.82 -10.86 -5.72
C LEU A 203 14.37 -10.84 -5.58
N PRO A 204 15.10 -11.77 -6.20
CA PRO A 204 16.54 -11.96 -5.95
C PRO A 204 17.42 -10.75 -6.33
N ASP A 205 16.93 -9.84 -7.16
CA ASP A 205 17.64 -8.66 -7.69
C ASP A 205 17.09 -7.30 -7.18
N ILE A 206 16.16 -7.34 -6.22
CA ILE A 206 15.56 -6.16 -5.57
C ILE A 206 15.83 -6.25 -4.07
N PRO A 207 16.86 -5.53 -3.54
CA PRO A 207 17.22 -5.58 -2.14
C PRO A 207 16.17 -4.93 -1.23
N PHE A 208 16.28 -5.14 0.08
CA PHE A 208 15.57 -4.34 1.07
C PHE A 208 16.20 -2.95 1.17
N CYS A 209 15.38 -1.93 1.39
CA CYS A 209 15.90 -0.59 1.59
C CYS A 209 16.53 -0.44 2.98
N ASP A 210 17.71 0.16 3.02
CA ASP A 210 18.50 0.38 4.25
C ASP A 210 19.03 1.82 4.37
N SER A 211 18.58 2.72 3.50
CA SER A 211 18.82 4.15 3.66
C SER A 211 17.71 4.99 2.99
N PRO A 212 17.59 6.29 3.35
CA PRO A 212 16.58 7.18 2.78
C PRO A 212 16.69 7.34 1.25
N GLU A 213 17.90 7.38 0.71
CA GLU A 213 18.15 7.64 -0.72
C GLU A 213 18.38 6.37 -1.56
N GLN A 214 18.38 5.17 -0.96
CA GLN A 214 18.54 3.94 -1.73
C GLN A 214 17.42 3.83 -2.78
N THR A 215 17.70 3.26 -3.95
CA THR A 215 16.69 3.07 -5.00
C THR A 215 16.65 1.64 -5.48
N GLY A 216 15.61 1.26 -6.21
CA GLY A 216 15.42 -0.10 -6.70
C GLY A 216 15.30 -1.13 -5.57
N CYS A 217 14.69 -0.76 -4.45
CA CYS A 217 14.59 -1.59 -3.25
C CYS A 217 13.15 -1.65 -2.69
N VAL A 218 12.88 -2.62 -1.83
CA VAL A 218 11.58 -2.84 -1.18
C VAL A 218 11.58 -2.31 0.26
N ILE A 219 10.48 -1.65 0.62
CA ILE A 219 10.16 -1.12 1.94
C ILE A 219 8.87 -1.80 2.40
N SER A 220 8.82 -2.29 3.62
CA SER A 220 7.60 -2.82 4.23
C SER A 220 7.64 -2.60 5.72
N TRP A 221 6.47 -2.41 6.33
CA TRP A 221 6.30 -2.41 7.77
C TRP A 221 4.89 -2.90 8.12
N ASN A 222 4.72 -3.36 9.36
CA ASN A 222 3.43 -3.70 9.92
C ASN A 222 3.29 -3.15 11.34
N ALA A 223 2.55 -2.05 11.49
CA ALA A 223 2.49 -1.26 12.72
C ALA A 223 1.61 -1.90 13.80
N ARG A 224 2.18 -2.06 15.00
CA ARG A 224 1.53 -2.61 16.18
C ARG A 224 1.96 -1.89 17.46
N ALA A 225 1.09 -1.87 18.46
CA ALA A 225 1.53 -1.60 19.83
C ALA A 225 2.30 -2.80 20.40
N ALA A 226 3.20 -2.56 21.37
CA ALA A 226 4.00 -3.59 22.05
C ALA A 226 3.18 -4.78 22.58
N HIS A 227 1.94 -4.51 23.02
CA HIS A 227 1.01 -5.50 23.55
C HIS A 227 -0.28 -5.56 22.72
N SER A 228 -0.11 -5.55 21.40
CA SER A 228 -1.23 -5.69 20.48
C SER A 228 -1.91 -7.06 20.61
N THR A 229 -3.20 -7.08 20.30
CA THR A 229 -4.00 -8.31 20.22
C THR A 229 -4.52 -8.45 18.80
N GLU A 230 -4.56 -9.68 18.30
CA GLU A 230 -5.11 -9.98 16.97
C GLU A 230 -6.38 -10.82 17.11
N ARG A 231 -7.53 -10.18 16.89
CA ARG A 231 -8.83 -10.86 16.87
C ARG A 231 -9.13 -11.49 15.52
N ILE A 232 -8.65 -10.86 14.45
CA ILE A 232 -8.64 -11.40 13.09
C ILE A 232 -7.18 -11.51 12.67
N ARG A 233 -6.69 -12.74 12.48
CA ARG A 233 -5.34 -12.98 11.96
C ARG A 233 -5.39 -13.00 10.44
N LEU A 234 -4.98 -11.88 9.84
CA LEU A 234 -4.75 -11.82 8.40
C LEU A 234 -3.50 -12.64 8.09
N ARG A 235 -3.64 -13.65 7.24
CA ARG A 235 -2.52 -14.44 6.74
C ARG A 235 -2.26 -14.03 5.31
N GLU A 236 -0.99 -13.78 4.99
CA GLU A 236 -0.60 -13.70 3.58
C GLU A 236 -1.12 -14.97 2.86
N PRO A 237 -1.82 -14.81 1.72
CA PRO A 237 -2.30 -15.90 0.92
C PRO A 237 -1.07 -16.65 0.40
N VAL A 238 -0.88 -17.87 0.89
CA VAL A 238 0.28 -18.70 0.53
C VAL A 238 0.14 -19.11 -0.94
N THR A 239 0.87 -18.44 -1.85
CA THR A 239 0.97 -18.89 -3.26
C THR A 239 2.07 -19.95 -3.42
N HIS A 240 3.02 -20.02 -2.49
CA HIS A 240 4.05 -21.07 -2.43
C HIS A 240 4.25 -21.53 -0.99
N ALA A 241 4.20 -22.84 -0.76
CA ALA A 241 4.42 -23.52 0.51
C ALA A 241 5.85 -23.37 1.08
N ALA A 242 6.63 -22.41 0.57
CA ALA A 242 7.93 -22.07 1.11
C ALA A 242 7.75 -21.60 2.55
N SER A 243 8.53 -22.22 3.43
CA SER A 243 8.53 -22.04 4.87
C SER A 243 8.43 -20.56 5.24
N ARG A 244 7.39 -20.17 5.99
CA ARG A 244 7.29 -18.86 6.69
C ARG A 244 8.31 -18.76 7.83
N SER A 245 9.45 -19.43 7.73
CA SER A 245 10.51 -19.41 8.72
C SER A 245 11.36 -18.17 8.52
N GLY A 246 11.56 -17.43 9.60
CA GLY A 246 12.41 -16.25 9.64
C GLY A 246 11.63 -14.98 9.98
N PRO A 247 12.36 -13.86 10.16
CA PRO A 247 11.76 -12.56 10.43
C PRO A 247 10.95 -12.05 9.24
N PHE A 248 9.95 -11.22 9.55
CA PHE A 248 9.28 -10.41 8.55
C PHE A 248 10.10 -9.15 8.26
N LEU A 249 10.07 -8.66 7.02
CA LEU A 249 10.72 -7.41 6.64
C LEU A 249 10.09 -6.24 7.40
N CYS A 250 10.93 -5.49 8.10
CA CYS A 250 10.55 -4.23 8.73
C CYS A 250 11.58 -3.15 8.39
N VAL A 251 11.16 -2.15 7.64
CA VAL A 251 11.92 -0.92 7.39
C VAL A 251 11.24 0.19 8.19
N ASN A 252 11.99 0.83 9.07
CA ASN A 252 11.45 1.87 9.94
C ASN A 252 11.12 3.12 9.11
N PRO A 253 9.85 3.56 9.01
CA PRO A 253 9.45 4.68 8.14
C PRO A 253 9.91 6.05 8.64
N LEU A 254 10.54 6.13 9.82
CA LEU A 254 11.16 7.35 10.34
C LEU A 254 12.68 7.44 10.09
N THR A 255 13.31 6.33 9.68
CA THR A 255 14.77 6.27 9.39
C THR A 255 15.08 5.75 7.99
N TRP A 256 14.13 5.02 7.38
CA TRP A 256 14.27 4.29 6.13
C TRP A 256 15.35 3.20 6.15
N ARG A 257 15.66 2.71 7.35
CA ARG A 257 16.64 1.64 7.59
C ARG A 257 15.99 0.33 7.94
N HIS A 258 16.64 -0.76 7.55
CA HIS A 258 16.27 -2.10 7.95
C HIS A 258 17.15 -2.55 9.13
N ASP A 259 16.92 -1.91 10.26
CA ASP A 259 17.60 -2.17 11.52
C ASP A 259 16.61 -2.16 12.70
N THR A 260 17.10 -2.40 13.91
CA THR A 260 16.29 -2.39 15.13
C THR A 260 16.45 -1.09 15.92
N GLU A 261 17.06 -0.06 15.33
CA GLU A 261 17.30 1.21 16.02
C GLU A 261 15.99 1.97 16.20
N PRO A 262 15.66 2.42 17.43
CA PRO A 262 14.44 3.16 17.68
C PRO A 262 14.52 4.57 17.09
N ALA A 263 13.45 5.00 16.44
CA ALA A 263 13.25 6.38 16.04
C ALA A 263 12.33 7.07 17.05
N SER A 264 12.81 8.17 17.62
CA SER A 264 12.03 8.95 18.58
C SER A 264 10.83 9.64 17.90
N PRO A 265 9.75 9.93 18.65
CA PRO A 265 8.58 10.61 18.10
C PRO A 265 8.89 11.95 17.42
N GLU A 266 9.94 12.64 17.85
CA GLU A 266 10.37 13.93 17.28
C GLU A 266 10.80 13.82 15.81
N ARG A 267 11.12 12.61 15.33
CA ARG A 267 11.35 12.33 13.89
C ARG A 267 10.06 12.17 13.09
N ASN A 268 8.91 12.02 13.75
CA ASN A 268 7.61 12.00 13.09
C ASN A 268 7.14 13.44 12.88
N GLU A 269 7.44 13.97 11.70
CA GLU A 269 7.18 15.37 11.34
C GLU A 269 5.69 15.67 11.13
N GLY A 270 4.85 14.63 11.06
CA GLY A 270 3.42 14.78 10.98
C GLY A 270 2.73 13.50 10.55
N ALA A 271 2.02 12.88 11.49
CA ALA A 271 0.91 12.02 11.13
C ALA A 271 -0.22 12.89 10.56
N VAL A 272 -0.87 12.45 9.49
CA VAL A 272 -1.87 13.26 8.77
C VAL A 272 -3.17 12.49 8.62
N PHE A 273 -4.28 13.11 9.00
CA PHE A 273 -5.65 12.58 8.91
C PHE A 273 -6.48 13.47 7.98
N LEU A 274 -6.35 13.26 6.66
CA LEU A 274 -7.03 14.04 5.62
C LEU A 274 -8.55 13.84 5.61
N GLU A 275 -9.01 12.71 6.13
CA GLU A 275 -10.42 12.33 6.23
C GLU A 275 -11.19 13.08 7.32
N THR A 276 -10.51 13.93 8.10
CA THR A 276 -11.10 14.74 9.17
C THR A 276 -11.47 16.13 8.68
N THR A 277 -12.37 16.81 9.40
CA THR A 277 -12.80 18.18 9.06
C THR A 277 -12.65 19.09 10.29
N PRO A 278 -11.70 20.05 10.31
CA PRO A 278 -10.64 20.23 9.30
C PRO A 278 -9.60 19.08 9.32
N PRO A 279 -8.83 18.87 8.23
CA PRO A 279 -7.72 17.92 8.21
C PRO A 279 -6.74 18.15 9.35
N GLN A 280 -6.32 17.08 10.03
CA GLN A 280 -5.41 17.17 11.17
C GLN A 280 -3.99 16.75 10.80
N VAL A 281 -3.01 17.53 11.26
CA VAL A 281 -1.58 17.21 11.22
C VAL A 281 -1.09 17.12 12.65
N MET A 282 -0.49 16.00 13.01
CA MET A 282 -0.06 15.67 14.38
C MET A 282 1.44 15.31 14.38
N PRO A 283 2.34 16.30 14.45
CA PRO A 283 3.76 16.05 14.64
C PRO A 283 4.02 15.38 15.99
N GLY A 284 5.03 14.51 16.06
CA GLY A 284 5.39 13.86 17.32
C GLY A 284 4.42 12.78 17.78
N LEU A 285 3.42 12.40 16.96
CA LEU A 285 2.36 11.48 17.38
C LEU A 285 2.89 10.11 17.82
N THR A 286 3.93 9.61 17.13
CA THR A 286 4.51 8.31 17.44
C THR A 286 5.98 8.22 17.03
N GLY A 287 6.76 7.50 17.84
CA GLY A 287 8.05 6.95 17.42
C GLY A 287 7.84 5.58 16.77
N ALA A 288 8.92 4.97 16.29
CA ALA A 288 8.83 3.68 15.63
C ALA A 288 10.11 2.86 15.87
N GLN A 289 9.96 1.55 16.09
CA GLN A 289 11.07 0.62 16.20
C GLN A 289 10.70 -0.71 15.54
N CYS A 290 11.57 -1.24 14.69
CA CYS A 290 11.41 -2.59 14.19
C CYS A 290 11.84 -3.60 15.27
N LYS A 291 10.95 -4.54 15.57
CA LYS A 291 11.15 -5.58 16.58
C LYS A 291 10.45 -6.86 16.16
N ASP A 292 11.21 -7.96 16.07
CA ASP A 292 10.72 -9.28 15.65
C ASP A 292 9.95 -9.26 14.31
N GLY A 293 10.38 -8.39 13.38
CA GLY A 293 9.76 -8.21 12.06
C GLY A 293 8.47 -7.39 12.04
N MET A 294 8.10 -6.78 13.17
CA MET A 294 6.95 -5.88 13.29
C MET A 294 7.42 -4.45 13.58
N LEU A 295 6.64 -3.46 13.18
CA LEU A 295 6.91 -2.07 13.54
C LEU A 295 6.18 -1.75 14.84
N GLU A 296 6.90 -1.76 15.96
CA GLU A 296 6.36 -1.35 17.24
C GLU A 296 6.22 0.18 17.29
N VAL A 297 5.03 0.67 17.61
CA VAL A 297 4.70 2.09 17.71
C VAL A 297 4.00 2.39 19.04
N LEU A 298 4.33 3.54 19.63
CA LEU A 298 3.65 4.08 20.81
C LEU A 298 2.92 5.35 20.40
N ILE A 299 1.60 5.28 20.33
CA ILE A 299 0.76 6.43 19.98
C ILE A 299 0.58 7.31 21.22
N ARG A 300 0.93 8.60 21.10
CA ARG A 300 0.96 9.56 22.23
C ARG A 300 -0.32 10.38 22.41
N ALA A 301 -1.28 10.26 21.50
CA ALA A 301 -2.56 10.97 21.55
C ALA A 301 -3.69 10.13 20.93
N ASP A 302 -4.94 10.50 21.19
CA ASP A 302 -6.07 9.83 20.57
C ASP A 302 -6.06 10.02 19.05
N LEU A 303 -6.30 8.93 18.33
CA LEU A 303 -6.34 8.95 16.87
C LEU A 303 -7.72 9.43 16.39
N PRO A 304 -7.78 10.39 15.45
CA PRO A 304 -9.04 10.75 14.81
C PRO A 304 -9.64 9.53 14.11
N ARG A 305 -10.89 9.20 14.44
CA ARG A 305 -11.59 8.03 13.92
C ARG A 305 -13.07 8.28 13.79
N ASP A 306 -13.61 7.99 12.62
CA ASP A 306 -15.05 7.88 12.44
C ASP A 306 -15.58 6.58 13.09
N PHE A 307 -16.91 6.45 13.14
CA PHE A 307 -17.56 5.29 13.75
C PHE A 307 -17.17 3.95 13.09
N MET A 308 -17.06 3.92 11.76
CA MET A 308 -16.73 2.71 11.00
C MET A 308 -15.28 2.30 11.21
N SER A 309 -14.34 3.25 11.23
CA SER A 309 -12.93 3.00 11.56
C SER A 309 -12.78 2.44 12.97
N ARG A 310 -13.53 2.97 13.96
CA ARG A 310 -13.53 2.44 15.33
C ARG A 310 -14.04 0.99 15.40
N LEU A 311 -15.07 0.67 14.62
CA LEU A 311 -15.62 -0.68 14.55
C LEU A 311 -14.62 -1.66 13.92
N LEU A 312 -13.93 -1.23 12.86
CA LEU A 312 -12.86 -2.02 12.22
C LEU A 312 -11.67 -2.23 13.17
N ASP A 313 -11.18 -1.17 13.82
CA ASP A 313 -10.09 -1.23 14.80
C ASP A 313 -10.44 -2.22 15.94
N HIS A 314 -11.67 -2.15 16.46
CA HIS A 314 -12.14 -3.09 17.47
C HIS A 314 -12.15 -4.54 16.96
N SER A 315 -12.51 -4.75 15.70
CA SER A 315 -12.60 -6.08 15.09
C SER A 315 -11.22 -6.68 14.79
N LEU A 316 -10.23 -5.86 14.45
CA LEU A 316 -8.84 -6.28 14.23
C LEU A 316 -8.12 -6.59 15.55
N GLY A 317 -8.41 -5.81 16.60
CA GLY A 317 -7.89 -6.02 17.95
C GLY A 317 -7.13 -4.81 18.49
N LYS A 318 -7.00 -4.74 19.81
CA LYS A 318 -6.38 -3.59 20.50
C LYS A 318 -4.92 -3.45 20.05
N GLY A 319 -4.50 -2.23 19.70
CA GLY A 319 -3.13 -1.92 19.30
C GLY A 319 -2.73 -2.45 17.92
N ASN A 320 -3.70 -2.87 17.10
CA ASN A 320 -3.49 -3.11 15.69
C ASN A 320 -3.69 -1.79 14.92
N TYR A 321 -2.62 -1.25 14.33
CA TYR A 321 -2.67 0.03 13.61
C TYR A 321 -2.75 -0.12 12.09
N HIS A 322 -3.02 -1.35 11.61
CA HIS A 322 -3.14 -1.69 10.19
C HIS A 322 -3.96 -0.69 9.35
N PRO A 323 -5.15 -0.20 9.79
CA PRO A 323 -5.95 0.71 8.97
C PRO A 323 -5.35 2.11 8.78
N VAL A 324 -4.30 2.47 9.53
CA VAL A 324 -3.79 3.85 9.60
C VAL A 324 -2.28 4.00 9.41
N GLU A 325 -1.64 2.97 8.90
CA GLU A 325 -0.18 2.95 8.74
C GLU A 325 0.33 4.08 7.86
N TYR A 326 -0.38 4.42 6.78
CA TYR A 326 -0.05 5.58 5.96
C TYR A 326 -0.24 6.88 6.75
N GLN A 327 -1.38 7.09 7.43
CA GLN A 327 -1.62 8.29 8.21
C GLN A 327 -0.56 8.52 9.29
N LEU A 328 -0.13 7.47 9.99
CA LEU A 328 0.89 7.57 11.05
C LEU A 328 2.23 8.11 10.55
N PHE A 329 2.57 7.86 9.29
CA PHE A 329 3.87 8.20 8.70
C PHE A 329 3.75 9.04 7.42
N TYR A 330 2.60 9.69 7.21
CA TYR A 330 2.24 10.32 5.94
C TYR A 330 3.30 11.33 5.46
N THR A 331 3.71 12.24 6.36
CA THR A 331 4.73 13.26 6.03
C THR A 331 6.08 12.61 5.71
N SER A 332 6.46 11.57 6.47
CA SER A 332 7.70 10.82 6.24
C SER A 332 7.67 10.15 4.86
N ILE A 333 6.60 9.42 4.52
CA ILE A 333 6.42 8.76 3.20
C ILE A 333 6.52 9.79 2.08
N ARG A 334 5.79 10.90 2.22
CA ARG A 334 5.77 12.01 1.25
C ARG A 334 7.16 12.56 0.98
N ARG A 335 7.94 12.85 2.03
CA ARG A 335 9.31 13.37 1.90
C ARG A 335 10.26 12.34 1.31
N ASN A 336 10.19 11.10 1.78
CA ASN A 336 11.10 10.07 1.29
C ASN A 336 10.86 9.69 -0.17
N ALA A 337 9.61 9.73 -0.64
CA ALA A 337 9.32 9.58 -2.06
C ALA A 337 10.04 10.66 -2.89
N VAL A 338 10.00 11.92 -2.47
CA VAL A 338 10.74 13.02 -3.11
C VAL A 338 12.25 12.77 -3.08
N GLU A 339 12.81 12.37 -1.94
CA GLU A 339 14.25 12.08 -1.79
C GLU A 339 14.71 10.94 -2.72
N ARG A 340 13.96 9.83 -2.78
CA ARG A 340 14.29 8.69 -3.64
C ARG A 340 14.14 9.00 -5.11
N VAL A 341 13.11 9.77 -5.49
CA VAL A 341 12.96 10.26 -6.86
C VAL A 341 14.16 11.12 -7.25
N ALA A 342 14.55 12.06 -6.38
CA ALA A 342 15.72 12.90 -6.63
C ALA A 342 17.01 12.07 -6.74
N ALA A 343 17.23 11.10 -5.85
CA ALA A 343 18.38 10.20 -5.89
C ALA A 343 18.42 9.36 -7.17
N PHE A 344 17.27 8.83 -7.59
CA PHE A 344 17.14 8.03 -8.81
C PHE A 344 17.45 8.84 -10.07
N LEU A 345 16.95 10.08 -10.15
CA LEU A 345 17.21 10.93 -11.32
C LEU A 345 18.68 11.36 -11.38
N ARG A 346 19.32 11.62 -10.24
CA ARG A 346 20.76 11.93 -10.17
C ARG A 346 21.61 10.77 -10.67
N SER A 347 21.32 9.53 -10.27
CA SER A 347 22.11 8.36 -10.66
C SER A 347 21.96 7.98 -12.14
N ASN A 348 20.85 8.38 -12.78
CA ASN A 348 20.55 8.09 -14.18
C ASN A 348 20.83 9.26 -15.15
N THR A 349 21.34 10.39 -14.66
CA THR A 349 21.79 11.49 -15.51
C THR A 349 23.24 11.23 -15.95
N PRO A 350 23.56 11.20 -17.26
CA PRO A 350 24.95 11.11 -17.72
C PRO A 350 25.78 12.27 -17.15
N PRO A 351 27.04 12.07 -16.76
CA PRO A 351 27.90 13.17 -16.35
C PRO A 351 27.98 14.21 -17.47
N ALA A 352 27.94 15.50 -17.10
CA ALA A 352 28.12 16.58 -18.07
C ALA A 352 29.44 16.36 -18.84
N PRO A 353 29.49 16.69 -20.15
CA PRO A 353 30.74 16.65 -20.88
C PRO A 353 31.76 17.52 -20.13
N ARG A 354 32.96 16.97 -19.90
CA ARG A 354 34.07 17.79 -19.40
C ARG A 354 34.45 18.74 -20.53
N ASP A 355 34.37 20.04 -20.26
CA ASP A 355 35.01 21.04 -21.10
C ASP A 355 36.53 20.85 -20.91
N ASP A 356 37.17 20.16 -21.86
CA ASP A 356 38.63 20.06 -21.99
C ASP A 356 39.21 21.29 -22.69
#